data_AF-A0A5F2AX13-F1
#
_entry.id   AF-A0A5F2AX13-F1
#
_cell.length_a   1.000
_cell.length_b   1.000
_cell.length_c   1.000
_cell.angle_alpha   90.00
_cell.angle_beta   90.00
_cell.angle_gamma   90.00
#
_symmetry.space_group_name_H-M   'P 1'
#
loop_
_entity.id
_entity.type
_entity.pdbx_description
1 polymer ?
#
loop_
_entity_poly.entity_id
_entity_poly.type
_entity_poly.pdbx_seq_one_letter_code
_entity_poly.pdbx_strand_id
1 'polypeptide(L)'
;MKKLLAISLLLLIAFAGLQAGKSQGVVEEFNKVEEFNKNVKLSDSVKKATLEKNLLSAVKYTLHHRYLEYKEITKDLNAESMLYEPQKGTYTVYVKYKKYLFFYSFKMDPEVYLQTPENEVFYIRPENLDDPHKENSPSADKTGK
;
A
#
# COMPACT_ATOMS: atom_id res chain seq x y z
N MET A 1 -37.25 42.08 -29.18
CA MET A 1 -35.81 41.89 -28.87
C MET A 1 -35.55 41.53 -27.40
N LYS A 2 -36.08 42.27 -26.41
CA LYS A 2 -35.87 41.99 -24.97
C LYS A 2 -36.32 40.59 -24.51
N LYS A 3 -37.41 40.06 -25.07
CA LYS A 3 -37.93 38.72 -24.73
C LYS A 3 -37.06 37.57 -25.26
N LEU A 4 -36.40 37.75 -26.40
CA LEU A 4 -35.49 36.75 -26.98
C LEU A 4 -34.17 36.67 -26.19
N LEU A 5 -33.67 37.81 -25.70
CA LEU A 5 -32.51 37.88 -24.81
C LEU A 5 -32.76 37.17 -23.47
N ALA A 6 -33.97 37.33 -22.89
CA ALA A 6 -34.34 36.65 -21.66
C ALA A 6 -34.37 35.12 -21.82
N ILE A 7 -34.88 34.62 -22.96
CA ILE A 7 -34.94 33.18 -23.26
C ILE A 7 -33.53 32.62 -23.50
N SER A 8 -32.65 33.36 -24.18
CA SER A 8 -31.25 32.98 -24.37
C SER A 8 -30.48 32.92 -23.05
N LEU A 9 -30.73 33.85 -22.13
CA LEU A 9 -30.10 33.87 -20.81
C LEU A 9 -30.56 32.68 -19.93
N LEU A 10 -31.85 32.34 -20.00
CA LEU A 10 -32.42 31.15 -19.34
C LEU A 10 -31.84 29.84 -19.89
N LEU A 11 -31.61 29.75 -21.20
CA LEU A 11 -30.96 28.59 -21.84
C LEU A 11 -29.48 28.45 -21.44
N LEU A 12 -28.76 29.57 -21.26
CA LEU A 12 -27.37 29.57 -20.79
C LEU A 12 -27.25 29.12 -19.33
N ILE A 13 -28.18 29.52 -18.46
CA ILE A 13 -28.23 29.07 -17.05
C ILE A 13 -28.57 27.57 -16.96
N ALA A 14 -29.46 27.08 -17.83
CA ALA A 14 -29.77 25.66 -17.92
C ALA A 14 -28.57 24.82 -18.40
N PHE A 15 -27.74 25.36 -19.31
CA PHE A 15 -26.47 24.73 -19.72
C PHE A 15 -25.38 24.81 -18.64
N ALA A 16 -25.38 25.83 -17.79
CA ALA A 16 -24.48 25.91 -16.64
C ALA A 16 -24.81 24.83 -15.58
N GLY A 17 -26.08 24.42 -15.45
CA GLY A 17 -26.51 23.31 -14.60
C GLY A 17 -26.18 21.91 -15.13
N LEU A 18 -25.85 21.78 -16.43
CA LEU A 18 -25.33 20.54 -17.04
C LEU A 18 -23.84 20.32 -16.76
N GLN A 19 -23.17 21.28 -16.10
CA GLN A 19 -21.93 21.01 -15.37
C GLN A 19 -22.23 20.32 -14.03
N ALA A 20 -22.91 19.17 -14.06
CA ALA A 20 -22.76 18.19 -13.00
C ALA A 20 -21.26 17.89 -12.91
N GLY A 21 -20.63 18.45 -11.87
CA GLY A 21 -19.18 18.55 -11.78
C GLY A 21 -18.54 17.18 -11.86
N LYS A 22 -17.29 17.13 -12.31
CA LYS A 22 -16.40 15.95 -12.33
C LYS A 22 -16.27 15.18 -11.00
N SER A 23 -16.98 15.60 -9.96
CA SER A 23 -16.84 15.24 -8.54
C SER A 23 -18.12 14.66 -7.94
N GLN A 24 -19.23 14.62 -8.69
CA GLN A 24 -20.50 14.08 -8.20
C GLN A 24 -20.52 12.55 -8.36
N GLY A 25 -20.91 11.83 -7.31
CA GLY A 25 -21.01 10.36 -7.31
C GLY A 25 -19.84 9.61 -6.67
N VAL A 26 -18.71 10.26 -6.37
CA VAL A 26 -17.55 9.59 -5.72
C VAL A 26 -17.90 9.05 -4.34
N VAL A 27 -18.74 9.77 -3.57
CA VAL A 27 -19.23 9.28 -2.27
C VAL A 27 -20.08 8.02 -2.43
N GLU A 28 -20.93 7.98 -3.45
CA GLU A 28 -21.76 6.81 -3.75
C GLU A 28 -20.89 5.64 -4.21
N GLU A 29 -19.90 5.89 -5.07
CA GLU A 29 -18.94 4.88 -5.53
C GLU A 29 -18.12 4.34 -4.35
N PHE A 30 -17.61 5.21 -3.47
CA PHE A 30 -16.92 4.82 -2.25
C PHE A 30 -17.80 3.94 -1.35
N ASN A 31 -19.04 4.35 -1.10
CA ASN A 31 -19.98 3.58 -0.28
C ASN A 31 -20.31 2.22 -0.90
N LYS A 32 -20.48 2.14 -2.23
CA LYS A 32 -20.68 0.87 -2.93
C LYS A 32 -19.48 -0.07 -2.78
N VAL A 33 -18.26 0.46 -2.87
CA VAL A 33 -17.03 -0.32 -2.66
C VAL A 33 -16.92 -0.77 -1.20
N GLU A 34 -17.26 0.10 -0.25
CA GLU A 34 -17.25 -0.24 1.17
C GLU A 34 -18.26 -1.36 1.47
N GLU A 35 -19.47 -1.25 0.94
CA GLU A 35 -20.52 -2.26 1.07
C GLU A 35 -20.11 -3.58 0.39
N PHE A 36 -19.53 -3.51 -0.80
CA PHE A 36 -18.99 -4.67 -1.50
C PHE A 36 -17.92 -5.38 -0.65
N ASN A 37 -16.94 -4.65 -0.11
CA ASN A 37 -15.87 -5.22 0.70
C ASN A 37 -16.38 -5.82 2.02
N LYS A 38 -17.45 -5.28 2.61
CA LYS A 38 -18.08 -5.82 3.81
C LYS A 38 -18.85 -7.11 3.56
N ASN A 39 -19.54 -7.18 2.41
CA ASN A 39 -20.52 -8.24 2.15
C ASN A 39 -20.00 -9.37 1.27
N VAL A 40 -18.98 -9.11 0.45
CA VAL A 40 -18.39 -10.10 -0.46
C VAL A 40 -17.14 -10.70 0.15
N LYS A 41 -17.08 -12.04 0.17
CA LYS A 41 -15.84 -12.75 0.51
C LYS A 41 -14.81 -12.51 -0.59
N LEU A 42 -13.87 -11.61 -0.36
CA LEU A 42 -12.72 -11.42 -1.23
C LEU A 42 -11.95 -12.74 -1.36
N SER A 43 -11.48 -13.02 -2.57
CA SER A 43 -10.63 -14.19 -2.81
C SER A 43 -9.27 -14.00 -2.16
N ASP A 44 -8.62 -15.12 -1.80
CA ASP A 44 -7.30 -15.09 -1.15
C ASP A 44 -6.24 -14.40 -2.02
N SER A 45 -6.36 -14.50 -3.35
CA SER A 45 -5.48 -13.80 -4.30
C SER A 45 -5.64 -12.28 -4.21
N VAL A 46 -6.87 -11.76 -4.13
CA VAL A 46 -7.13 -10.32 -4.00
C VAL A 46 -6.65 -9.81 -2.64
N LYS A 47 -6.88 -10.58 -1.58
CA LYS A 47 -6.39 -10.26 -0.23
C LYS A 47 -4.87 -10.16 -0.18
N LYS A 48 -4.18 -11.17 -0.72
CA LYS A 48 -2.73 -11.20 -0.83
C LYS A 48 -2.19 -10.01 -1.63
N ALA A 49 -2.78 -9.73 -2.80
CA ALA A 49 -2.35 -8.61 -3.63
C ALA A 49 -2.53 -7.25 -2.93
N THR A 50 -3.62 -7.07 -2.18
CA THR A 50 -3.89 -5.86 -1.40
C THR A 50 -2.88 -5.69 -0.28
N LEU A 51 -2.61 -6.77 0.47
CA LEU A 51 -1.58 -6.78 1.51
C LEU A 51 -0.22 -6.43 0.94
N GLU A 52 0.22 -7.10 -0.13
CA GLU A 52 1.51 -6.84 -0.76
C GLU A 52 1.64 -5.38 -1.23
N LYS A 53 0.57 -4.80 -1.79
CA LYS A 53 0.55 -3.38 -2.19
C LYS A 53 0.72 -2.44 -0.99
N ASN A 54 0.08 -2.74 0.15
CA ASN A 54 0.26 -1.99 1.38
C ASN A 54 1.69 -2.08 1.90
N LEU A 55 2.25 -3.29 1.98
CA LEU A 55 3.60 -3.51 2.49
C LEU A 55 4.67 -2.88 1.60
N LEU A 56 4.56 -2.98 0.28
CA LEU A 56 5.48 -2.32 -0.67
C LEU A 56 5.46 -0.81 -0.50
N SER A 57 4.26 -0.24 -0.38
CA SER A 57 4.10 1.21 -0.16
C SER A 57 4.69 1.63 1.18
N ALA A 58 4.45 0.85 2.24
CA ALA A 58 4.96 1.10 3.59
C ALA A 58 6.48 1.03 3.65
N VAL A 59 7.11 -0.01 3.09
CA VAL A 59 8.57 -0.15 3.05
C VAL A 59 9.20 1.00 2.27
N LYS A 60 8.65 1.32 1.09
CA LYS A 60 9.16 2.43 0.28
C LYS A 60 9.04 3.77 1.01
N TYR A 61 7.91 4.02 1.68
CA TYR A 61 7.68 5.22 2.46
C TYR A 61 8.65 5.32 3.65
N THR A 62 8.80 4.24 4.42
CA THR A 62 9.68 4.16 5.59
C THR A 62 11.13 4.45 5.23
N LEU A 63 11.62 3.87 4.13
CA LEU A 63 12.99 4.05 3.67
C LEU A 63 13.21 5.44 3.06
N HIS A 64 12.22 5.97 2.34
CA HIS A 64 12.25 7.34 1.81
C HIS A 64 12.44 8.38 2.91
N HIS A 65 11.82 8.20 4.07
CA HIS A 65 11.94 9.15 5.19
C HIS A 65 13.28 9.05 5.94
N ARG A 66 14.03 7.96 5.76
CA ARG A 66 15.26 7.68 6.51
C ARG A 66 16.54 7.84 5.71
N TYR A 67 16.49 7.66 4.40
CA TYR A 67 17.67 7.61 3.54
C TYR A 67 17.50 8.50 2.32
N LEU A 68 18.54 9.26 1.98
CA LEU A 68 18.57 10.09 0.77
C LEU A 68 18.63 9.21 -0.48
N GLU A 69 19.36 8.10 -0.39
CA GLU A 69 19.58 7.11 -1.43
C GLU A 69 18.48 6.03 -1.49
N TYR A 70 17.30 6.28 -0.90
CA TYR A 70 16.21 5.30 -0.83
C TYR A 70 15.87 4.65 -2.17
N LYS A 71 15.97 5.39 -3.29
CA LYS A 71 15.70 4.86 -4.64
C LYS A 71 16.62 3.68 -4.99
N GLU A 72 17.89 3.78 -4.63
CA GLU A 72 18.87 2.70 -4.84
C GLU A 72 18.62 1.54 -3.86
N ILE A 73 18.24 1.87 -2.62
CA ILE A 73 17.89 0.87 -1.62
C ILE A 73 16.67 0.06 -2.06
N THR A 74 15.66 0.69 -2.69
CA THR A 74 14.38 0.07 -3.07
C THR A 74 14.27 -0.29 -4.55
N LYS A 75 15.37 -0.30 -5.32
CA LYS A 75 15.31 -0.50 -6.78
C LYS A 75 14.73 -1.86 -7.22
N ASP A 76 14.94 -2.87 -6.39
CA ASP A 76 14.49 -4.26 -6.55
C ASP A 76 13.32 -4.59 -5.61
N LEU A 77 12.74 -3.61 -4.92
CA LEU A 77 11.62 -3.83 -4.01
C LEU A 77 10.36 -4.24 -4.79
N ASN A 78 9.99 -5.51 -4.63
CA ASN A 78 8.77 -6.13 -5.15
C ASN A 78 8.29 -7.24 -4.18
N ALA A 79 7.13 -7.85 -4.47
CA ALA A 79 6.53 -8.87 -3.62
C ALA A 79 7.41 -10.13 -3.43
N GLU A 80 8.26 -10.45 -4.41
CA GLU A 80 9.16 -11.62 -4.37
C GLU A 80 10.44 -11.34 -3.57
N SER A 81 10.91 -10.09 -3.57
CA SER A 81 12.12 -9.64 -2.87
C SER A 81 11.95 -9.44 -1.36
N MET A 82 10.70 -9.49 -0.88
CA MET A 82 10.31 -9.16 0.48
C MET A 82 9.70 -10.39 1.15
N LEU A 83 10.11 -10.65 2.38
CA LEU A 83 9.46 -11.65 3.23
C LEU A 83 8.52 -10.95 4.19
N TYR A 84 7.36 -11.53 4.46
CA TYR A 84 6.43 -10.99 5.43
C TYR A 84 5.65 -12.08 6.15
N GLU A 85 5.27 -11.80 7.39
CA GLU A 85 4.48 -12.69 8.23
C GLU A 85 3.39 -11.88 8.95
N PRO A 86 2.11 -12.08 8.59
CA PRO A 86 0.99 -11.50 9.34
C PRO A 86 0.86 -12.17 10.71
N GLN A 87 0.70 -11.36 11.76
CA GLN A 87 0.43 -11.87 13.09
C GLN A 87 -1.06 -12.21 13.22
N LYS A 88 -1.36 -13.50 13.44
CA LYS A 88 -2.74 -14.01 13.50
C LYS A 88 -3.60 -13.27 14.52
N GLY A 89 -4.83 -12.95 14.12
CA GLY A 89 -5.82 -12.28 14.98
C GLY A 89 -5.56 -10.80 15.21
N THR A 90 -4.62 -10.20 14.47
CA THR A 90 -4.28 -8.78 14.56
C THR A 90 -4.14 -8.17 13.16
N TYR A 91 -4.00 -6.84 13.09
CA TYR A 91 -3.67 -6.12 11.86
C TYR A 91 -2.20 -5.71 11.84
N THR A 92 -1.33 -6.57 12.37
CA THR A 92 0.11 -6.33 12.41
C THR A 92 0.85 -7.31 11.51
N VAL A 93 1.91 -6.81 10.87
CA VAL A 93 2.68 -7.58 9.89
C VAL A 93 4.17 -7.32 10.11
N TYR A 94 4.92 -8.39 10.27
CA TYR A 94 6.39 -8.37 10.25
C TYR A 94 6.86 -8.42 8.81
N VAL A 95 7.84 -7.59 8.47
CA VAL A 95 8.38 -7.49 7.11
C VAL A 95 9.90 -7.50 7.16
N LYS A 96 10.51 -8.25 6.26
CA LYS A 96 11.95 -8.23 6.00
C LYS A 96 12.19 -7.86 4.54
N TYR A 97 13.04 -6.87 4.33
CA TYR A 97 13.58 -6.53 3.02
C TYR A 97 15.08 -6.28 3.14
N LYS A 98 15.90 -7.12 2.51
CA LYS A 98 17.37 -7.11 2.68
C LYS A 98 17.73 -7.20 4.17
N LYS A 99 18.49 -6.23 4.68
CA LYS A 99 18.87 -6.09 6.10
C LYS A 99 17.84 -5.33 6.95
N TYR A 100 16.75 -4.86 6.37
CA TYR A 100 15.76 -4.06 7.07
C TYR A 100 14.64 -4.95 7.60
N LEU A 101 14.28 -4.71 8.86
CA LEU A 101 13.17 -5.36 9.54
C LEU A 101 12.17 -4.30 9.94
N PHE A 102 10.91 -4.56 9.64
CA PHE A 102 9.79 -3.67 9.92
C PHE A 102 8.73 -4.45 10.69
N PHE A 103 8.07 -3.76 11.60
CA PHE A 103 6.80 -4.15 12.15
C PHE A 103 5.81 -3.02 11.83
N TYR A 104 4.75 -3.36 11.10
CA TYR A 104 3.69 -2.41 10.77
C TYR A 104 2.42 -2.82 11.49
N SER A 105 1.70 -1.84 12.04
CA SER A 105 0.35 -2.00 12.58
C SER A 105 -0.59 -1.14 11.76
N PHE A 106 -1.70 -1.73 11.33
CA PHE A 106 -2.71 -1.08 10.51
C PHE A 106 -4.00 -0.86 11.30
N LYS A 107 -4.75 0.19 10.94
CA LYS A 107 -6.00 0.55 11.59
C LYS A 107 -7.14 -0.41 11.24
N MET A 108 -7.17 -0.86 9.99
CA MET A 108 -8.13 -1.84 9.49
C MET A 108 -7.39 -3.02 8.86
N ASP A 109 -8.11 -4.08 8.50
CA ASP A 109 -7.54 -5.26 7.85
C ASP A 109 -6.73 -4.87 6.58
N PRO A 110 -5.40 -5.03 6.57
CA PRO A 110 -4.54 -4.66 5.45
C PRO A 110 -4.70 -5.58 4.23
N GLU A 111 -5.43 -6.69 4.34
CA GLU A 111 -5.81 -7.53 3.21
C GLU A 111 -7.06 -7.01 2.49
N VAL A 112 -7.82 -6.11 3.11
CA VAL A 112 -9.08 -5.57 2.57
C VAL A 112 -8.92 -4.12 2.13
N TYR A 113 -8.23 -3.31 2.94
CA TYR A 113 -8.14 -1.87 2.74
C TYR A 113 -6.73 -1.44 2.37
N LEU A 114 -6.61 -0.63 1.31
CA LEU A 114 -5.37 0.07 1.00
C LEU A 114 -5.18 1.24 1.96
N GLN A 115 -4.06 1.24 2.70
CA GLN A 115 -3.81 2.17 3.78
C GLN A 115 -2.32 2.25 4.12
N THR A 116 -1.90 3.36 4.72
CA THR A 116 -0.59 3.46 5.38
C THR A 116 -0.66 2.83 6.77
N PRO A 117 0.45 2.26 7.28
CA PRO A 117 0.52 1.83 8.67
C PRO A 117 0.16 2.97 9.63
N GLU A 118 -0.56 2.64 10.70
CA GLU A 118 -0.84 3.54 11.82
C GLU A 118 0.39 3.64 12.73
N ASN A 119 1.06 2.51 12.98
CA ASN A 119 2.32 2.47 13.73
C ASN A 119 3.39 1.69 12.97
N GLU A 120 4.65 2.06 13.20
CA GLU A 120 5.80 1.34 12.69
C GLU A 120 6.89 1.16 13.76
N VAL A 121 7.60 0.03 13.68
CA VAL A 121 8.91 -0.15 14.31
C VAL A 121 9.89 -0.59 13.23
N PHE A 122 11.09 0.01 13.24
CA PHE A 122 12.11 -0.21 12.22
C PHE A 122 13.43 -0.60 12.86
N TYR A 123 14.02 -1.68 12.36
CA TYR A 123 15.35 -2.13 12.74
C TYR A 123 16.23 -2.40 11.53
N ILE A 124 17.53 -2.19 11.71
CA ILE A 124 18.56 -2.67 10.78
C ILE A 124 19.17 -3.91 11.42
N ARG A 125 19.05 -5.03 10.73
CA ARG A 125 19.61 -6.31 11.16
C ARG A 125 21.15 -6.23 11.18
N PRO A 126 21.81 -6.54 12.32
CA PRO A 126 23.26 -6.66 12.38
C PRO A 126 23.79 -7.82 11.49
N GLU A 127 24.98 -7.65 10.93
CA GLU A 127 25.59 -8.65 10.03
C GLU A 127 25.98 -9.95 10.76
N ASN A 128 26.29 -9.86 12.05
CA ASN A 128 26.71 -10.98 12.89
C ASN A 128 25.53 -11.78 13.48
N LEU A 129 24.29 -11.49 13.08
CA LEU A 129 23.09 -12.19 13.56
C LEU A 129 22.68 -13.29 12.58
N ASP A 130 22.55 -14.54 13.05
CA ASP A 130 22.20 -15.73 12.25
C ASP A 130 20.87 -15.58 11.51
N ASP A 131 20.91 -15.64 10.17
CA ASP A 131 19.74 -15.42 9.32
C ASP A 131 18.99 -16.73 9.03
N PRO A 132 17.80 -16.95 9.60
CA PRO A 132 17.02 -18.17 9.37
C PRO A 132 16.53 -18.29 7.93
N HIS A 133 16.63 -17.22 7.13
CA HIS A 133 16.22 -17.20 5.72
C HIS A 133 17.41 -17.17 4.74
N LYS A 134 18.66 -17.30 5.21
CA LYS A 134 19.79 -17.57 4.32
C LYS A 134 19.77 -19.05 3.97
N GLU A 135 19.63 -19.36 2.68
CA GLU A 135 20.01 -20.70 2.20
C GLU A 135 21.46 -20.95 2.58
N ASN A 136 21.71 -22.07 3.26
CA ASN A 136 23.06 -22.54 3.59
C ASN A 136 23.82 -22.79 2.27
N SER A 137 24.42 -21.75 1.72
CA SER A 137 25.54 -21.94 0.80
C SER A 137 26.68 -22.49 1.63
N PRO A 138 27.18 -23.71 1.35
CA PRO A 138 28.30 -24.25 2.11
C PRO A 138 29.46 -23.28 1.93
N SER A 139 29.83 -22.60 3.01
CA SER A 139 31.06 -21.83 3.06
C SER A 139 32.19 -22.81 2.75
N ALA A 140 32.77 -22.69 1.56
CA ALA A 140 33.99 -23.38 1.19
C ALA A 140 35.05 -22.98 2.23
N ASP A 141 35.30 -23.91 3.14
CA ASP A 141 36.33 -23.82 4.15
C ASP A 141 37.69 -23.75 3.42
N LYS A 142 38.17 -22.52 3.22
CA LYS A 142 39.56 -22.26 2.86
C LYS A 142 40.36 -22.18 4.14
N THR A 143 40.66 -23.32 4.75
CA THR A 143 41.78 -23.47 5.66
C THR A 143 42.90 -24.22 4.94
N GLY A 144 43.65 -23.46 4.15
CA GLY A 144 45.00 -23.81 3.75
C GLY A 144 45.99 -23.01 4.57
N LYS A 145 46.52 -23.61 5.64
CA LYS A 145 47.94 -23.57 6.04
C LYS A 145 48.19 -24.46 7.25
#